data_AF-G5BFF1-F1
#
_entry.id   AF-G5BFF1-F1
#
_cell.length_a   1.000
_cell.length_b   1.000
_cell.length_c   1.000
_cell.angle_alpha   90.00
_cell.angle_beta   90.00
_cell.angle_gamma   90.00
#
_symmetry.space_group_name_H-M   'P 1'
#
loop_
_entity.id
_entity.type
_entity.pdbx_description
1 polymer ?
#
loop_
_entity_poly.entity_id
_entity_poly.type
_entity_poly.pdbx_seq_one_letter_code
_entity_poly.pdbx_strand_id
1 'polypeptide(L)'
;MVATKRKRHGDLAVLTKKPKRKKKDAEPPAKSSAVPKEVEEAEKGSIPGPIFKGEWKNKERILIFSSRGINFRTRHLMQDLRTLMPHSKADTKIDHKDKLFVINEVCEMKNCNKCIYFEAKKNQDLYMWLSNSPHGPSAKFLVQNIHTLAELKMTGNCLKGSRPILSFDPAFDELPHYALLKELLIQIFSTP
;
A
#
# COMPACT_ATOMS: atom_id res chain seq x y z
N MET A 1 -30.93 -65.29 -21.10
CA MET A 1 -31.41 -65.65 -19.75
C MET A 1 -31.11 -64.47 -18.84
N VAL A 2 -32.11 -63.74 -18.31
CA VAL A 2 -33.02 -64.06 -17.18
C VAL A 2 -32.39 -63.69 -15.82
N ALA A 3 -33.20 -63.04 -14.97
CA ALA A 3 -32.75 -62.09 -13.95
C ALA A 3 -32.78 -62.60 -12.49
N THR A 4 -32.81 -61.60 -11.57
CA THR A 4 -33.11 -61.63 -10.11
C THR A 4 -31.89 -61.83 -9.18
N LYS A 5 -31.84 -61.27 -7.97
CA LYS A 5 -32.84 -60.48 -7.21
C LYS A 5 -32.47 -58.96 -7.27
N ARG A 6 -32.30 -58.08 -6.27
CA ARG A 6 -32.43 -58.10 -4.78
C ARG A 6 -32.89 -56.71 -4.26
N LYS A 7 -32.26 -56.11 -3.22
CA LYS A 7 -32.66 -54.87 -2.48
C LYS A 7 -31.41 -54.22 -1.84
N ARG A 8 -31.38 -52.99 -1.28
CA ARG A 8 -32.36 -52.04 -0.69
C ARG A 8 -31.78 -50.59 -0.75
N HIS A 9 -32.39 -49.44 -0.44
CA HIS A 9 -33.76 -48.84 -0.41
C HIS A 9 -33.54 -47.29 -0.31
N GLY A 10 -34.51 -46.37 -0.43
CA GLY A 10 -35.96 -46.45 -0.55
C GLY A 10 -36.59 -45.14 -1.06
N ASP A 11 -37.91 -45.01 -0.90
CA ASP A 11 -38.87 -44.13 -1.60
C ASP A 11 -38.63 -42.60 -1.41
N LEU A 12 -38.90 -41.68 -2.37
CA LEU A 12 -40.17 -41.26 -3.02
C LEU A 12 -41.20 -40.67 -2.01
N ALA A 13 -41.96 -39.60 -2.28
CA ALA A 13 -42.26 -38.88 -3.53
C ALA A 13 -42.57 -37.36 -3.32
N VAL A 14 -42.98 -36.66 -4.38
CA VAL A 14 -43.36 -35.22 -4.42
C VAL A 14 -44.80 -35.06 -4.94
N LEU A 15 -45.57 -34.04 -4.49
CA LEU A 15 -46.45 -33.13 -5.29
C LEU A 15 -47.74 -32.60 -4.60
N THR A 16 -47.75 -31.28 -4.35
CA THR A 16 -48.85 -30.29 -4.57
C THR A 16 -50.28 -30.45 -4.03
N LYS A 17 -50.86 -29.32 -3.53
CA LYS A 17 -52.12 -28.69 -4.02
C LYS A 17 -52.38 -27.28 -3.42
N LYS A 18 -53.10 -26.42 -4.16
CA LYS A 18 -53.80 -25.17 -3.73
C LYS A 18 -55.33 -25.38 -4.04
N PRO A 19 -56.29 -24.39 -4.09
CA PRO A 19 -56.33 -22.96 -3.70
C PRO A 19 -57.65 -22.45 -3.01
N LYS A 20 -57.73 -21.15 -2.62
CA LYS A 20 -58.81 -20.14 -2.98
C LYS A 20 -59.01 -18.95 -2.00
N ARG A 21 -58.98 -17.70 -2.54
CA ARG A 21 -59.90 -16.53 -2.33
C ARG A 21 -60.07 -15.92 -0.89
N LYS A 22 -60.43 -14.64 -0.64
CA LYS A 22 -60.67 -13.38 -1.44
C LYS A 22 -60.78 -12.14 -0.49
N LYS A 23 -60.28 -10.96 -0.89
CA LYS A 23 -60.71 -9.58 -0.46
C LYS A 23 -60.53 -9.20 1.05
N LYS A 24 -60.53 -7.94 1.51
CA LYS A 24 -60.58 -6.59 0.87
C LYS A 24 -59.85 -5.53 1.73
N ASP A 25 -59.76 -4.30 1.20
CA ASP A 25 -59.02 -3.10 1.65
C ASP A 25 -59.67 -2.31 2.82
N ALA A 26 -58.87 -1.67 3.70
CA ALA A 26 -59.20 -0.43 4.46
C ALA A 26 -58.01 0.16 5.28
N GLU A 27 -57.86 1.49 5.29
CA GLU A 27 -56.97 2.33 6.13
C GLU A 27 -57.48 3.81 6.05
N PRO A 28 -57.10 4.78 6.91
CA PRO A 28 -56.79 4.80 8.35
C PRO A 28 -57.89 5.58 9.14
N PRO A 29 -57.66 6.09 10.38
CA PRO A 29 -57.14 7.47 10.55
C PRO A 29 -56.16 7.66 11.74
N ALA A 30 -55.69 8.90 11.98
CA ALA A 30 -54.56 9.21 12.87
C ALA A 30 -54.87 10.29 13.96
N LYS A 31 -53.88 10.53 14.85
CA LYS A 31 -53.70 11.53 15.96
C LYS A 31 -53.52 10.86 17.35
N SER A 32 -52.68 11.34 18.29
CA SER A 32 -51.74 12.49 18.26
C SER A 32 -50.69 12.51 19.41
N SER A 33 -49.48 12.97 19.08
CA SER A 33 -48.57 13.89 19.82
C SER A 33 -47.89 13.54 21.18
N ALA A 34 -46.65 14.08 21.31
CA ALA A 34 -45.88 14.42 22.54
C ALA A 34 -45.14 13.26 23.27
N VAL A 35 -43.86 13.36 23.70
CA VAL A 35 -42.82 14.43 23.69
C VAL A 35 -41.43 13.81 23.36
N PRO A 36 -40.51 14.49 22.63
CA PRO A 36 -39.15 13.98 22.34
C PRO A 36 -38.03 14.50 23.26
N LYS A 37 -36.96 13.71 23.43
CA LYS A 37 -35.56 14.06 23.75
C LYS A 37 -34.69 12.79 23.64
N GLU A 38 -33.35 12.94 23.56
CA GLU A 38 -32.32 11.87 23.40
C GLU A 38 -32.04 11.35 21.96
N VAL A 39 -31.60 12.23 21.04
CA VAL A 39 -30.93 11.79 19.77
C VAL A 39 -29.78 12.70 19.28
N GLU A 40 -29.74 13.99 19.64
CA GLU A 40 -28.94 15.00 18.90
C GLU A 40 -27.43 15.09 19.21
N GLU A 41 -26.88 14.33 20.17
CA GLU A 41 -25.45 14.47 20.55
C GLU A 41 -24.49 13.45 19.90
N ALA A 42 -24.99 12.53 19.07
CA ALA A 42 -24.18 11.43 18.52
C ALA A 42 -23.38 11.75 17.23
N GLU A 43 -23.71 12.81 16.48
CA GLU A 43 -23.22 12.99 15.09
C GLU A 43 -22.05 13.98 14.91
N LYS A 44 -21.47 14.54 15.98
CA LYS A 44 -20.36 15.52 15.88
C LYS A 44 -18.95 14.93 15.96
N GLY A 45 -18.80 13.61 15.86
CA GLY A 45 -17.51 12.91 15.97
C GLY A 45 -17.22 11.88 14.87
N SER A 46 -18.10 11.70 13.89
CA SER A 46 -17.92 10.72 12.80
C SER A 46 -16.90 11.21 11.77
N ILE A 47 -15.67 10.71 11.86
CA ILE A 47 -14.69 10.80 10.76
C ILE A 47 -15.38 10.20 9.51
N PRO A 48 -15.47 10.94 8.39
CA PRO A 48 -16.19 10.45 7.22
C PRO A 48 -15.56 9.15 6.72
N GLY A 49 -16.39 8.14 6.49
CA GLY A 49 -15.97 6.84 5.99
C GLY A 49 -15.21 6.95 4.67
N PRO A 50 -14.35 5.97 4.33
CA PRO A 50 -13.42 6.07 3.21
C PRO A 50 -14.14 6.42 1.91
N ILE A 51 -13.79 7.59 1.37
CA ILE A 51 -14.44 8.23 0.21
C ILE A 51 -14.33 7.37 -1.07
N PHE A 52 -13.40 6.40 -1.08
CA PHE A 52 -13.10 5.56 -2.23
C PHE A 52 -13.88 4.24 -2.23
N LYS A 53 -14.92 4.15 -3.08
CA LYS A 53 -15.62 2.89 -3.41
C LYS A 53 -14.99 2.13 -4.59
N GLY A 54 -13.84 2.58 -5.09
CA GLY A 54 -13.13 1.97 -6.23
C GLY A 54 -12.04 0.98 -5.79
N GLU A 55 -11.65 0.08 -6.70
CA GLU A 55 -10.53 -0.84 -6.45
C GLU A 55 -9.21 -0.11 -6.23
N TRP A 56 -8.36 -0.68 -5.37
CA TRP A 56 -7.07 -0.11 -5.01
C TRP A 56 -6.05 -0.25 -6.14
N LYS A 57 -5.86 0.83 -6.92
CA LYS A 57 -4.98 0.85 -8.09
C LYS A 57 -3.49 0.87 -7.75
N ASN A 58 -3.10 1.57 -6.67
CA ASN A 58 -1.69 1.73 -6.30
C ASN A 58 -1.20 0.49 -5.51
N LYS A 59 -0.37 -0.35 -6.13
CA LYS A 59 0.14 -1.61 -5.53
C LYS A 59 1.67 -1.67 -5.58
N GLU A 60 2.31 -0.58 -5.18
CA GLU A 60 3.77 -0.45 -5.18
C GLU A 60 4.44 -1.19 -4.02
N ARG A 61 5.64 -1.73 -4.31
CA ARG A 61 6.48 -2.49 -3.37
C ARG A 61 7.94 -2.16 -3.64
N ILE A 62 8.65 -1.74 -2.59
CA ILE A 62 9.99 -1.13 -2.73
C ILE A 62 11.04 -2.03 -2.09
N LEU A 63 12.08 -2.40 -2.83
CA LEU A 63 13.26 -3.04 -2.27
C LEU A 63 14.21 -1.97 -1.73
N ILE A 64 14.58 -2.02 -0.44
CA ILE A 64 15.53 -1.07 0.18
C ILE A 64 16.73 -1.83 0.74
N PHE A 65 17.89 -1.68 0.12
CA PHE A 65 19.13 -2.34 0.52
C PHE A 65 20.37 -1.52 0.14
N SER A 66 21.56 -2.05 0.39
CA SER A 66 22.82 -1.34 0.17
C SER A 66 23.94 -2.22 -0.35
N SER A 67 24.99 -1.59 -0.86
CA SER A 67 26.30 -2.20 -0.99
C SER A 67 26.86 -2.59 0.39
N ARG A 68 27.98 -3.30 0.39
CA ARG A 68 28.88 -3.33 1.56
C ARG A 68 29.58 -1.96 1.71
N GLY A 69 30.42 -1.80 2.73
CA GLY A 69 31.08 -0.51 3.03
C GLY A 69 30.21 0.61 3.63
N ILE A 70 28.87 0.55 3.59
CA ILE A 70 28.03 1.67 4.07
C ILE A 70 28.32 2.12 5.51
N ASN A 71 28.40 3.44 5.70
CA ASN A 71 28.71 4.08 6.97
C ASN A 71 27.61 3.90 8.04
N PHE A 72 27.95 4.16 9.30
CA PHE A 72 27.02 4.08 10.42
C PHE A 72 25.76 4.93 10.19
N ARG A 73 25.94 6.21 9.84
CA ARG A 73 24.83 7.13 9.52
C ARG A 73 23.94 6.62 8.38
N THR A 74 24.52 6.04 7.32
CA THR A 74 23.78 5.43 6.21
C THR A 74 22.90 4.26 6.66
N ARG A 75 23.34 3.47 7.64
CA ARG A 75 22.54 2.36 8.20
C ARG A 75 21.31 2.88 8.93
N HIS A 76 21.46 3.98 9.68
CA HIS A 76 20.35 4.67 10.32
C HIS A 76 19.40 5.30 9.30
N LEU A 77 19.90 6.06 8.31
CA LEU A 77 19.07 6.60 7.21
C LEU A 77 18.24 5.50 6.51
N MET A 78 18.86 4.36 6.19
CA MET A 78 18.17 3.22 5.59
C MET A 78 17.08 2.62 6.50
N GLN A 79 17.27 2.65 7.82
CA GLN A 79 16.29 2.18 8.80
C GLN A 79 15.16 3.20 9.05
N ASP A 80 15.47 4.50 9.05
CA ASP A 80 14.51 5.59 9.13
C ASP A 80 13.55 5.51 7.92
N LEU A 81 14.09 5.37 6.70
CA LEU A 81 13.31 5.19 5.46
C LEU A 81 12.43 3.94 5.47
N ARG A 82 12.93 2.80 5.97
CA ARG A 82 12.13 1.57 6.15
C ARG A 82 11.02 1.72 7.20
N THR A 83 11.20 2.60 8.17
CA THR A 83 10.19 2.90 9.21
C THR A 83 9.11 3.85 8.70
N LEU A 84 9.46 4.71 7.73
CA LEU A 84 8.54 5.64 7.06
C LEU A 84 7.70 4.94 5.97
N MET A 85 8.30 4.03 5.19
CA MET A 85 7.64 3.33 4.08
C MET A 85 7.21 1.89 4.46
N PRO A 86 5.92 1.63 4.78
CA PRO A 86 5.44 0.31 5.22
C PRO A 86 5.39 -0.73 4.08
N HIS A 87 5.42 -0.26 2.83
CA HIS A 87 5.52 -1.06 1.60
C HIS A 87 6.97 -1.40 1.21
N SER A 88 7.95 -1.06 2.06
CA SER A 88 9.35 -1.40 1.85
C SER A 88 9.69 -2.83 2.30
N LYS A 89 10.66 -3.44 1.63
CA LYS A 89 11.27 -4.73 1.98
C LYS A 89 12.78 -4.56 2.14
N ALA A 90 13.32 -5.16 3.19
CA ALA A 90 14.76 -5.26 3.39
C ALA A 90 15.36 -6.43 2.60
N ASP A 91 16.61 -6.25 2.15
CA ASP A 91 17.44 -7.37 1.69
C ASP A 91 18.86 -7.31 2.25
N THR A 92 19.61 -8.37 1.95
CA THR A 92 21.05 -8.55 2.19
C THR A 92 21.90 -7.53 1.40
N LYS A 93 23.20 -7.47 1.71
CA LYS A 93 24.13 -6.49 1.11
C LYS A 93 24.92 -7.08 -0.05
N ILE A 94 24.65 -6.56 -1.24
CA ILE A 94 25.36 -6.88 -2.49
C ILE A 94 26.85 -6.50 -2.39
N ASP A 95 27.73 -7.28 -3.03
CA ASP A 95 29.16 -6.99 -3.09
C ASP A 95 29.48 -5.92 -4.14
N HIS A 96 30.58 -5.19 -3.93
CA HIS A 96 31.08 -4.23 -4.92
C HIS A 96 31.62 -4.90 -6.22
N LYS A 97 31.66 -6.23 -6.26
CA LYS A 97 32.05 -7.04 -7.43
C LYS A 97 30.86 -7.41 -8.31
N ASP A 98 29.64 -7.33 -7.78
CA ASP A 98 28.44 -7.79 -8.46
C ASP A 98 27.95 -6.75 -9.47
N LYS A 99 27.34 -7.21 -10.56
CA LYS A 99 26.78 -6.32 -11.58
C LYS A 99 25.43 -5.77 -11.11
N LEU A 100 25.17 -4.49 -11.36
CA LEU A 100 23.88 -3.84 -11.03
C LEU A 100 22.65 -4.54 -11.65
N PHE A 101 22.84 -5.37 -12.68
CA PHE A 101 21.75 -6.17 -13.27
C PHE A 101 21.12 -7.17 -12.28
N VAL A 102 21.91 -7.72 -11.35
CA VAL A 102 21.43 -8.64 -10.30
C VAL A 102 20.34 -8.00 -9.43
N ILE A 103 20.31 -6.66 -9.35
CA ILE A 103 19.28 -5.92 -8.61
C ILE A 103 17.89 -6.14 -9.21
N ASN A 104 17.79 -6.31 -10.54
CA ASN A 104 16.52 -6.59 -11.23
C ASN A 104 16.00 -7.98 -10.85
N GLU A 105 16.87 -8.98 -10.88
CA GLU A 105 16.58 -10.38 -10.49
C GLU A 105 16.12 -10.45 -9.02
N VAL A 106 16.81 -9.76 -8.10
CA VAL A 106 16.41 -9.69 -6.69
C VAL A 106 15.07 -8.97 -6.51
N CYS A 107 14.80 -7.89 -7.27
CA CYS A 107 13.50 -7.24 -7.26
C CYS A 107 12.37 -8.18 -7.73
N GLU A 108 12.59 -8.97 -8.77
CA GLU A 108 11.65 -9.98 -9.26
C GLU A 108 11.41 -11.07 -8.21
N MET A 109 12.47 -11.67 -7.65
CA MET A 109 12.40 -12.67 -6.58
C MET A 109 11.67 -12.18 -5.32
N LYS A 110 11.78 -10.89 -4.99
CA LYS A 110 11.04 -10.28 -3.87
C LYS A 110 9.66 -9.74 -4.25
N ASN A 111 9.27 -9.78 -5.53
CA ASN A 111 8.09 -9.11 -6.07
C ASN A 111 8.03 -7.63 -5.65
N CYS A 112 9.08 -6.88 -5.99
CA CYS A 112 9.21 -5.44 -5.79
C CYS A 112 9.29 -4.73 -7.15
N ASN A 113 8.37 -3.80 -7.41
CA ASN A 113 8.30 -3.06 -8.67
C ASN A 113 9.30 -1.88 -8.68
N LYS A 114 9.84 -1.53 -7.51
CA LYS A 114 10.65 -0.34 -7.23
C LYS A 114 11.86 -0.70 -6.39
N CYS A 115 12.94 0.07 -6.51
CA CYS A 115 14.18 -0.13 -5.77
C CYS A 115 14.77 1.19 -5.26
N ILE A 116 15.27 1.16 -4.02
CA ILE A 116 16.19 2.14 -3.43
C ILE A 116 17.48 1.39 -3.09
N TYR A 117 18.55 1.68 -3.81
CA TYR A 117 19.86 1.04 -3.62
C TYR A 117 20.93 2.05 -3.20
N PHE A 118 21.52 1.82 -2.03
CA PHE A 118 22.59 2.66 -1.47
C PHE A 118 23.99 2.14 -1.84
N GLU A 119 24.65 2.82 -2.78
CA GLU A 119 26.03 2.56 -3.21
C GLU A 119 26.99 3.45 -2.40
N ALA A 120 27.70 2.87 -1.43
CA ALA A 120 28.82 3.56 -0.77
C ALA A 120 30.12 3.40 -1.58
N LYS A 121 30.86 4.49 -1.76
CA LYS A 121 32.16 4.51 -2.45
C LYS A 121 33.22 5.07 -1.52
N LYS A 122 34.35 4.37 -1.39
CA LYS A 122 35.47 4.69 -0.47
C LYS A 122 35.08 4.92 1.00
N ASN A 123 33.90 4.44 1.44
CA ASN A 123 33.30 4.72 2.74
C ASN A 123 33.14 6.24 3.04
N GLN A 124 33.05 7.08 2.02
CA GLN A 124 32.88 8.54 2.14
C GLN A 124 31.70 9.02 1.30
N ASP A 125 31.73 8.78 0.00
CA ASP A 125 30.63 9.15 -0.90
C ASP A 125 29.47 8.17 -0.73
N LEU A 126 28.25 8.69 -0.59
CA LEU A 126 27.02 7.91 -0.69
C LEU A 126 26.29 8.29 -1.97
N TYR A 127 26.05 7.31 -2.83
CA TYR A 127 25.10 7.44 -3.93
C TYR A 127 23.83 6.67 -3.61
N MET A 128 22.69 7.24 -3.95
CA MET A 128 21.38 6.59 -3.86
C MET A 128 20.83 6.42 -5.28
N TRP A 129 20.56 5.17 -5.65
CA TRP A 129 19.82 4.85 -6.86
C TRP A 129 18.34 4.70 -6.52
N LEU A 130 17.50 5.41 -7.27
CA LEU A 130 16.05 5.20 -7.31
C LEU A 130 15.70 4.61 -8.67
N SER A 131 15.01 3.47 -8.72
CA SER A 131 14.64 2.84 -9.99
C SER A 131 13.33 2.08 -9.98
N ASN A 132 12.69 2.03 -11.15
CA ASN A 132 11.58 1.14 -11.44
C ASN A 132 12.13 -0.16 -12.07
N SER A 133 11.83 -1.30 -11.45
CA SER A 133 12.28 -2.62 -11.95
C SER A 133 11.16 -3.29 -12.75
N PRO A 134 11.44 -3.97 -13.88
CA PRO A 134 12.76 -4.18 -14.50
C PRO A 134 13.11 -3.16 -15.60
N HIS A 135 12.16 -2.32 -16.02
CA HIS A 135 12.23 -1.56 -17.29
C HIS A 135 12.76 -0.11 -17.16
N GLY A 136 13.06 0.35 -15.95
CA GLY A 136 13.38 1.76 -15.68
C GLY A 136 12.13 2.65 -15.61
N PRO A 137 12.29 3.97 -15.42
CA PRO A 137 13.56 4.70 -15.37
C PRO A 137 14.40 4.43 -14.11
N SER A 138 15.65 4.87 -14.15
CA SER A 138 16.62 4.80 -13.05
C SER A 138 17.36 6.13 -12.91
N ALA A 139 17.46 6.64 -11.68
CA ALA A 139 18.16 7.89 -11.36
C ALA A 139 19.22 7.65 -10.27
N LYS A 140 20.42 8.21 -10.45
CA LYS A 140 21.52 8.15 -9.48
C LYS A 140 21.72 9.54 -8.86
N PHE A 141 21.55 9.63 -7.55
CA PHE A 141 21.77 10.85 -6.77
C PHE A 141 23.06 10.73 -5.96
N LEU A 142 23.83 11.80 -5.86
CA LEU A 142 24.86 11.96 -4.83
C LEU A 142 24.17 12.51 -3.57
N VAL A 143 24.26 11.78 -2.45
CA VAL A 143 23.59 12.14 -1.20
C VAL A 143 24.59 12.82 -0.26
N GLN A 144 24.33 14.09 0.05
CA GLN A 144 25.13 14.93 0.95
C GLN A 144 24.29 15.38 2.15
N ASN A 145 24.94 15.96 3.17
CA ASN A 145 24.31 16.58 4.34
C ASN A 145 23.27 15.69 5.04
N ILE A 146 23.57 14.39 5.16
CA ILE A 146 22.71 13.44 5.85
C ILE A 146 22.69 13.77 7.34
N HIS A 147 21.48 13.90 7.89
CA HIS A 147 21.18 13.89 9.31
C HIS A 147 20.05 12.88 9.54
N THR A 148 20.14 12.07 10.60
CA THR A 148 19.17 10.99 10.87
C THR A 148 18.20 11.35 11.99
N LEU A 149 17.10 10.58 12.12
CA LEU A 149 16.10 10.81 13.17
C LEU A 149 16.66 10.67 14.59
N ALA A 150 17.80 10.00 14.76
CA ALA A 150 18.53 9.89 16.03
C ALA A 150 19.53 11.03 16.30
N GLU A 151 19.93 11.79 15.27
CA GLU A 151 20.83 12.95 15.41
C GLU A 151 20.05 14.26 15.59
N LEU A 152 18.90 14.38 14.92
CA LEU A 152 18.09 15.59 14.93
C LEU A 152 17.14 15.58 16.14
N LYS A 153 17.26 16.58 17.04
CA LYS A 153 16.40 16.74 18.24
C LYS A 153 15.00 17.26 17.89
N MET A 154 14.33 16.64 16.92
CA MET A 154 12.98 17.00 16.51
C MET A 154 11.96 16.52 17.55
N THR A 155 11.09 17.42 18.00
CA THR A 155 9.95 17.10 18.88
C THR A 155 8.76 16.52 18.13
N GLY A 156 8.78 16.58 16.79
CA GLY A 156 7.72 16.04 15.93
C GLY A 156 7.71 14.51 15.90
N ASN A 157 6.58 13.92 16.26
CA ASN A 157 6.30 12.50 16.11
C ASN A 157 5.23 12.29 15.03
N CYS A 158 5.32 11.21 14.25
CA CYS A 158 4.35 10.87 13.21
C CYS A 158 3.93 9.39 13.31
N LEU A 159 2.73 9.09 12.82
CA LEU A 159 2.22 7.71 12.79
C LEU A 159 3.05 6.89 11.79
N LYS A 160 3.72 5.84 12.28
CA LYS A 160 4.51 4.91 11.46
C LYS A 160 3.63 4.27 10.39
N GLY A 161 4.05 4.35 9.13
CA GLY A 161 3.25 3.86 8.00
C GLY A 161 1.99 4.67 7.68
N SER A 162 1.84 5.89 8.22
CA SER A 162 0.84 6.84 7.72
C SER A 162 1.17 7.33 6.31
N ARG A 163 0.16 7.84 5.60
CA ARG A 163 0.29 8.24 4.20
C ARG A 163 0.84 9.68 4.13
N PRO A 164 2.07 9.90 3.65
CA PRO A 164 2.69 11.22 3.64
C PRO A 164 2.05 12.12 2.57
N ILE A 165 2.02 13.42 2.83
CA ILE A 165 1.78 14.42 1.80
C ILE A 165 3.13 14.75 1.16
N LEU A 166 3.23 14.56 -0.15
CA LEU A 166 4.41 14.97 -0.92
C LEU A 166 4.19 16.39 -1.44
N SER A 167 5.08 17.31 -1.08
CA SER A 167 5.13 18.67 -1.62
C SER A 167 6.34 18.79 -2.54
N PHE A 168 6.15 19.37 -3.72
CA PHE A 168 7.19 19.58 -4.72
C PHE A 168 7.28 21.06 -5.08
N ASP A 169 8.51 21.52 -5.31
CA ASP A 169 8.78 22.86 -5.84
C ASP A 169 8.28 22.96 -7.30
N PRO A 170 7.64 24.08 -7.71
CA PRO A 170 7.27 24.32 -9.11
C PRO A 170 8.43 24.15 -10.12
N ALA A 171 9.68 24.35 -9.71
CA ALA A 171 10.86 24.10 -10.55
C ALA A 171 10.94 22.66 -11.08
N PHE A 172 10.28 21.68 -10.43
CA PHE A 172 10.21 20.31 -10.95
C PHE A 172 9.38 20.18 -12.25
N ASP A 173 8.50 21.14 -12.55
CA ASP A 173 7.66 21.11 -13.75
C ASP A 173 8.27 21.89 -14.94
N GLU A 174 9.37 22.64 -14.72
CA GLU A 174 10.02 23.45 -15.76
C GLU A 174 10.77 22.61 -16.82
N LEU A 175 11.43 21.53 -16.40
CA LEU A 175 12.30 20.73 -17.26
C LEU A 175 11.83 19.26 -17.32
N PRO A 176 11.73 18.63 -18.51
CA PRO A 176 11.19 17.28 -18.65
C PRO A 176 11.89 16.20 -17.82
N HIS A 177 13.19 16.38 -17.52
CA HIS A 177 13.92 15.45 -16.67
C HIS A 177 13.56 15.61 -15.19
N TYR A 178 13.26 16.82 -14.71
CA TYR A 178 12.73 17.01 -13.35
C TYR A 178 11.29 16.49 -13.24
N ALA A 179 10.45 16.66 -14.26
CA ALA A 179 9.10 16.09 -14.27
C ALA A 179 9.14 14.54 -14.16
N LEU A 180 10.07 13.89 -14.87
CA LEU A 180 10.32 12.45 -14.72
C LEU A 180 10.80 12.09 -13.31
N LEU A 181 11.70 12.88 -12.71
CA LEU A 181 12.14 12.64 -11.33
C LEU A 181 11.01 12.87 -10.31
N LYS A 182 10.14 13.86 -10.52
CA LYS A 182 8.95 14.11 -9.70
C LYS A 182 8.02 12.89 -9.70
N GLU A 183 7.70 12.34 -10.87
CA GLU A 183 6.92 11.10 -10.98
C GLU A 183 7.62 9.88 -10.34
N LEU A 184 8.93 9.73 -10.52
CA LEU A 184 9.71 8.67 -9.87
C LEU A 184 9.68 8.79 -8.34
N LEU A 185 9.81 10.02 -7.81
CA LEU A 185 9.73 10.31 -6.38
C LEU A 185 8.31 10.11 -5.83
N ILE A 186 7.26 10.47 -6.58
CA ILE A 186 5.86 10.19 -6.24
C ILE A 186 5.64 8.69 -6.11
N GLN A 187 6.05 7.88 -7.11
CA GLN A 187 5.83 6.43 -7.12
C GLN A 187 6.61 5.67 -6.02
N ILE A 188 7.69 6.26 -5.49
CA ILE A 188 8.50 5.66 -4.43
C ILE A 188 8.06 6.16 -3.04
N PHE A 189 7.98 7.47 -2.83
CA PHE A 189 7.70 8.02 -1.49
C PHE A 189 6.22 8.11 -1.14
N SER A 190 5.31 7.96 -2.10
CA SER A 190 3.91 7.67 -1.79
C SER A 190 3.81 6.26 -1.22
N THR A 191 3.30 6.16 0.00
CA THR A 191 2.72 4.89 0.47
C THR A 191 1.49 4.60 -0.37
N PRO A 192 1.33 3.38 -0.93
CA PRO A 192 0.11 2.99 -1.63
C PRO A 192 -1.11 3.25 -0.77
#